data_AF-A0A958FJM9-F1
#
_entry.id   AF-A0A958FJM9-F1
#
_cell.length_a   1.000
_cell.length_b   1.000
_cell.length_c   1.000
_cell.angle_alpha   90.00
_cell.angle_beta   90.00
_cell.angle_gamma   90.00
#
_symmetry.space_group_name_H-M   'P 1'
#
loop_
_entity.id
_entity.type
_entity.pdbx_description
1 polymer ?
#
loop_
_entity_poly.entity_id
_entity_poly.type
_entity_poly.pdbx_seq_one_letter_code
_entity_poly.pdbx_strand_id
1 'polypeptide(L)' 'SLMMQLGAEAVFVGSGIFKSEDPAERARAIVLATTHYLDFDIVAKASEGLKDAMKGLEISEIPEDQLLQKRGW' A
#
# COMPACT_ATOMS: atom_id res chain seq x y z
N SER A 1 -6.84 0.85 -7.47
CA SER A 1 -5.43 1.05 -7.05
C SER A 1 -4.82 2.21 -7.81
N LEU A 2 -4.28 3.22 -7.11
CA LEU A 2 -3.65 4.40 -7.73
C LEU A 2 -2.47 4.01 -8.64
N MET A 3 -1.64 3.07 -8.21
CA MET A 3 -0.45 2.65 -8.99
C MET A 3 -0.82 2.09 -10.36
N MET A 4 -1.91 1.32 -10.44
CA MET A 4 -2.41 0.79 -11.72
C MET A 4 -2.87 1.92 -12.65
N GLN A 5 -3.52 2.97 -12.11
CA GLN A 5 -3.95 4.14 -12.89
C GLN A 5 -2.75 4.97 -13.39
N LEU A 6 -1.62 4.93 -12.68
CA LEU A 6 -0.36 5.55 -13.11
C LEU A 6 0.42 4.68 -14.13
N GLY A 7 -0.13 3.55 -14.56
CA GLY A 7 0.45 2.69 -15.59
C GLY A 7 1.30 1.52 -15.07
N ALA A 8 1.26 1.22 -13.76
CA ALA A 8 1.92 0.04 -13.24
C ALA A 8 1.24 -1.24 -13.74
N GLU A 9 2.03 -2.23 -14.17
CA GLU A 9 1.53 -3.55 -14.58
C GLU A 9 1.25 -4.47 -13.39
N ALA A 10 1.94 -4.25 -12.27
CA ALA A 10 1.80 -5.03 -11.04
C ALA A 10 2.13 -4.19 -9.80
N VAL A 11 1.59 -4.61 -8.64
CA VAL A 11 1.86 -4.00 -7.34
C VAL A 11 2.43 -5.05 -6.40
N PHE A 12 3.62 -4.79 -5.85
CA PHE A 12 4.25 -5.64 -4.83
C PHE A 12 3.92 -5.12 -3.44
N VAL A 13 3.43 -6.00 -2.56
CA VAL A 13 3.10 -5.64 -1.17
C VAL A 13 3.62 -6.72 -0.23
N GLY A 14 4.44 -6.30 0.74
CA GLY A 14 4.89 -7.16 1.83
C GLY A 14 4.39 -6.63 3.17
N SER A 15 5.08 -5.61 3.68
CA SER A 15 4.84 -5.08 5.03
C SER A 15 3.43 -4.51 5.23
N GLY A 16 2.84 -3.88 4.21
CA GLY A 16 1.46 -3.37 4.26
C GLY A 16 0.39 -4.44 4.49
N ILE A 17 0.66 -5.71 4.16
CA ILE A 17 -0.19 -6.85 4.47
C ILE A 17 0.21 -7.45 5.82
N PHE A 18 1.46 -7.89 5.96
CA PHE A 18 1.85 -8.73 7.10
C PHE A 18 2.06 -7.97 8.41
N LYS A 19 2.24 -6.65 8.38
CA LYS A 19 2.33 -5.80 9.58
C LYS A 19 1.01 -5.05 9.86
N SER A 20 -0.08 -5.43 9.20
CA SER A 20 -1.42 -4.96 9.54
C SER A 20 -2.05 -5.79 10.65
N GLU A 21 -3.12 -5.27 11.25
CA GLU A 21 -3.88 -5.98 12.27
C GLU A 21 -4.76 -7.12 11.71
N ASP A 22 -5.06 -7.10 10.42
CA ASP A 22 -5.92 -8.04 9.69
C ASP A 22 -5.33 -8.50 8.35
N PRO A 23 -4.15 -9.18 8.33
CA PRO A 23 -3.42 -9.46 7.09
C PRO A 23 -4.22 -10.18 6.01
N ALA A 24 -5.07 -11.13 6.37
CA ALA A 24 -5.87 -11.89 5.41
C ALA A 24 -6.91 -11.01 4.69
N GLU A 25 -7.58 -10.14 5.45
CA GLU A 25 -8.61 -9.25 4.89
C GLU A 25 -7.97 -8.14 4.06
N ARG A 26 -6.85 -7.59 4.55
CA ARG A 26 -6.04 -6.65 3.81
C ARG A 26 -5.55 -7.20 2.47
N ALA A 27 -5.07 -8.44 2.46
CA ALA A 27 -4.60 -9.09 1.24
C ALA A 27 -5.74 -9.19 0.21
N ARG A 28 -6.95 -9.63 0.64
CA ARG A 28 -8.12 -9.69 -0.24
C ARG A 28 -8.49 -8.31 -0.79
N ALA A 29 -8.53 -7.29 0.07
CA ALA A 29 -8.83 -5.91 -0.31
C ALA A 29 -7.85 -5.39 -1.37
N ILE A 30 -6.55 -5.59 -1.18
CA ILE A 30 -5.51 -5.16 -2.11
C ILE A 30 -5.65 -5.86 -3.47
N VAL A 31 -5.91 -7.17 -3.47
CA VAL A 31 -6.14 -7.92 -4.71
C VAL A 31 -7.37 -7.38 -5.44
N LEU A 32 -8.50 -7.23 -4.76
CA LEU A 32 -9.74 -6.67 -5.35
C LEU A 32 -9.53 -5.27 -5.92
N ALA A 33 -8.90 -4.38 -5.14
CA ALA A 33 -8.65 -3.00 -5.56
C ALA A 33 -7.62 -2.88 -6.70
N THR A 34 -6.75 -3.87 -6.87
CA THR A 34 -5.77 -3.94 -7.96
C THR A 34 -6.42 -4.52 -9.22
N THR A 35 -7.19 -5.61 -9.10
CA THR A 35 -7.90 -6.23 -10.22
C THR A 35 -8.97 -5.31 -10.81
N HIS A 36 -9.74 -4.62 -9.97
CA HIS A 36 -10.87 -3.78 -10.37
C HIS A 36 -10.56 -2.29 -10.26
N TYR A 37 -9.33 -1.87 -10.53
CA TYR A 37 -8.87 -0.51 -10.24
C TYR A 37 -9.60 0.63 -11.00
N LEU A 38 -10.39 0.29 -12.03
CA LEU A 38 -11.26 1.19 -12.80
C LEU A 38 -12.72 1.23 -12.31
N ASP A 39 -13.12 0.28 -11.47
CA ASP A 39 -14.45 0.27 -10.84
C ASP A 39 -14.34 0.91 -9.46
N PHE A 40 -14.73 2.19 -9.37
CA PHE A 40 -14.59 2.97 -8.15
C PHE A 40 -15.47 2.46 -7.01
N ASP A 41 -16.61 1.85 -7.32
CA ASP A 41 -17.52 1.30 -6.31
C ASP A 41 -16.92 0.04 -5.68
N ILE A 42 -16.27 -0.83 -6.47
CA ILE A 42 -15.54 -2.00 -5.95
C ILE A 42 -14.34 -1.55 -5.12
N VAL A 43 -13.58 -0.55 -5.58
CA VAL A 43 -12.41 -0.04 -4.85
C VAL A 43 -12.83 0.57 -3.50
N ALA A 44 -13.93 1.32 -3.47
CA ALA A 44 -14.46 1.89 -2.23
C ALA A 44 -14.86 0.78 -1.25
N LYS A 45 -15.67 -0.19 -1.70
CA LYS A 45 -16.11 -1.33 -0.87
C LYS A 45 -14.94 -2.17 -0.36
N ALA A 46 -13.94 -2.42 -1.20
CA ALA A 46 -12.74 -3.17 -0.81
C ALA A 46 -11.93 -2.43 0.27
N SER A 47 -12.11 -1.12 0.43
CA SER A 47 -11.38 -0.30 1.42
C SER A 47 -12.13 -0.13 2.74
N GLU A 48 -13.36 -0.64 2.85
CA GLU A 48 -14.20 -0.55 4.05
C GLU A 48 -13.89 -1.66 5.06
N GLY A 49 -14.12 -1.41 6.35
CA GLY A 49 -14.06 -2.42 7.41
C GLY A 49 -12.66 -2.95 7.74
N LEU A 50 -11.62 -2.45 7.06
CA LEU A 50 -10.23 -2.77 7.33
C LEU A 50 -9.78 -2.20 8.69
N LYS A 51 -8.98 -2.98 9.43
CA LYS A 51 -8.38 -2.57 10.71
C LYS A 51 -7.16 -1.67 10.52
N ASP A 52 -6.35 -1.46 11.56
CA ASP A 52 -5.21 -0.56 11.48
C ASP A 52 -4.17 -1.00 10.43
N ALA A 53 -3.67 0.00 9.70
CA ALA A 53 -2.55 -0.13 8.76
C ALA A 53 -1.21 -0.24 9.46
N MET A 54 -0.24 -0.79 8.73
CA MET A 54 1.15 -0.69 9.15
C MET A 54 1.49 0.79 9.31
N LYS A 55 2.10 1.17 10.43
CA LYS A 55 2.64 2.51 10.62
C LYS A 55 3.77 2.78 9.62
N GLY A 56 3.65 3.88 8.89
CA GLY A 56 4.76 4.44 8.13
C GLY A 56 5.81 5.06 9.06
N LEU A 57 7.02 5.24 8.55
CA LEU A 57 8.05 6.06 9.17
C LEU A 57 8.12 7.38 8.40
N GLU A 58 8.21 8.48 9.12
CA GLU A 58 8.46 9.78 8.51
C GLU A 58 9.89 9.85 7.99
N ILE A 59 10.12 10.57 6.88
CA ILE A 59 11.44 10.64 6.23
C ILE A 59 12.53 11.14 7.19
N SER A 60 12.19 12.06 8.09
CA SER A 60 13.11 12.63 9.07
C SER A 60 13.52 11.65 10.18
N GLU A 61 12.78 10.55 10.33
CA GLU A 61 13.05 9.51 11.33
C GLU A 61 13.90 8.36 10.77
N ILE A 62 14.13 8.33 9.45
CA ILE A 62 14.94 7.30 8.80
C ILE A 62 16.43 7.60 9.05
N PRO A 63 17.20 6.67 9.63
CA PRO A 63 18.64 6.83 9.82
C PRO A 63 19.38 7.12 8.51
N GLU A 64 20.42 7.97 8.55
CA GLU A 64 21.14 8.41 7.34
C GLU A 64 21.77 7.26 6.53
N ASP A 65 22.12 6.16 7.19
CA ASP A 65 22.69 4.95 6.58
C ASP A 65 21.63 4.07 5.90
N GLN A 66 20.34 4.31 6.17
CA GLN A 66 19.21 3.58 5.59
C GLN A 66 18.49 4.37 4.49
N LEU A 67 18.86 5.64 4.27
CA LEU A 67 18.33 6.44 3.17
C LEU A 67 18.87 5.94 1.83
N LEU A 68 17.98 5.55 0.91
CA LEU A 68 18.33 5.14 -0.45
C LEU A 68 18.92 6.30 -1.28
N GLN A 69 18.56 7.53 -0.95
CA GLN A 69 19.09 8.74 -1.59
C GLN A 69 19.33 9.82 -0.53
N LYS A 70 20.51 10.42 -0.56
CA LYS A 70 20.82 11.63 0.21
C LYS A 70 20.44 12.84 -0.62
N ARG A 71 19.82 13.86 -0.03
CA ARG A 71 19.33 15.04 -0.77
C ARG A 71 20.53 15.90 -1.23
N GLY A 72 20.78 15.98 -2.53
CA GLY A 72 21.88 16.76 -3.12
C GLY A 72 22.67 15.97 -4.16
N TRP A 73 23.31 16.69 -5.09
CA TRP A 73 24.35 16.16 -5.98
C TRP A 73 25.71 16.22 -5.30
#